data_AF-A0A6G5ZY28-F1
#
_entry.id   AF-A0A6G5ZY28-F1
#
_cell.length_a   1.000
_cell.length_b   1.000
_cell.length_c   1.000
_cell.angle_alpha   90.00
_cell.angle_beta   90.00
_cell.angle_gamma   90.00
#
_symmetry.space_group_name_H-M   'P 1'
#
loop_
_entity.id
_entity.type
_entity.pdbx_description
1 polymer ?
#
loop_
_entity_poly.entity_id
_entity_poly.type
_entity_poly.pdbx_seq_one_letter_code
_entity_poly.pdbx_strand_id
1 'polypeptide(L)' 'MKKIIRNIAKCKICDDVIESKHTHDYVMCKCGAIFLDGGKEYQRYGWWPEKVQGKSRDEIIDFSLSEYKEEE' A
#
# COMPACT_ATOMS: atom_id res chain seq x y z
N MET A 1 7.15 -18.51 4.40
CA MET A 1 6.69 -17.33 3.59
C MET A 1 6.66 -16.12 4.52
N LYS A 2 6.74 -14.87 4.01
CA LYS A 2 6.61 -13.70 4.90
C LYS A 2 5.14 -13.47 5.24
N LYS A 3 4.78 -13.57 6.51
CA LYS A 3 3.45 -13.24 7.01
C LYS A 3 3.30 -11.73 7.18
N ILE A 4 2.21 -11.17 6.68
CA ILE A 4 1.91 -9.74 6.85
C ILE A 4 1.32 -9.52 8.24
N ILE A 5 1.94 -8.64 9.03
CA ILE A 5 1.44 -8.25 10.36
C ILE A 5 0.66 -6.95 10.27
N ARG A 6 1.17 -6.00 9.48
CA ARG A 6 0.51 -4.74 9.13
C ARG A 6 0.74 -4.39 7.67
N ASN A 7 -0.34 -4.03 7.00
CA ASN A 7 -0.35 -3.67 5.60
C ASN A 7 -0.60 -2.17 5.46
N ILE A 8 0.48 -1.39 5.42
CA ILE A 8 0.46 0.07 5.42
C ILE A 8 1.27 0.60 4.26
N ALA A 9 0.70 1.55 3.53
CA ALA A 9 1.39 2.29 2.50
C ALA A 9 1.24 3.79 2.73
N LYS A 10 2.32 4.54 2.53
CA LYS A 10 2.27 6.00 2.42
C LYS A 10 2.32 6.40 0.94
N CYS A 11 1.41 7.28 0.55
CA CYS A 11 1.40 7.90 -0.76
C CYS A 11 2.43 9.03 -0.79
N LYS A 12 3.49 8.89 -1.59
CA LYS A 12 4.51 9.93 -1.76
C LYS A 12 4.05 11.14 -2.60
N ILE A 13 2.83 11.08 -3.16
CA ILE A 13 2.23 12.19 -3.93
C ILE A 13 1.47 13.16 -3.04
N CYS A 14 0.74 12.65 -2.05
CA CYS A 14 -0.12 13.47 -1.19
C CYS A 14 0.17 13.32 0.32
N ASP A 15 1.20 12.56 0.67
CA ASP A 15 1.65 12.22 2.02
C ASP A 15 0.64 11.46 2.90
N ASP A 16 -0.47 11.01 2.31
CA ASP A 16 -1.49 10.27 3.03
C ASP A 16 -1.05 8.84 3.33
N VAL A 17 -1.44 8.33 4.50
CA VAL A 17 -1.09 6.99 4.99
C VAL A 17 -2.35 6.16 5.02
N ILE A 18 -2.35 5.06 4.27
CA ILE A 18 -3.46 4.12 4.19
C ILE A 18 -3.06 2.78 4.80
N GLU A 19 -3.99 2.15 5.50
CA GLU A 19 -3.83 0.82 6.10
C GLU A 19 -4.99 -0.06 5.68
N SER A 20 -4.68 -1.23 5.09
CA SER A 20 -5.67 -2.27 4.82
C SER A 20 -5.69 -3.21 6.02
N LYS A 21 -6.83 -3.34 6.69
CA LYS A 21 -6.98 -4.04 7.99
C LYS A 21 -7.65 -5.39 7.85
N HIS A 22 -8.54 -5.55 6.87
CA HIS A 22 -9.32 -6.78 6.67
C HIS A 22 -9.05 -7.41 5.30
N THR A 23 -9.41 -8.68 5.14
CA THR A 23 -9.40 -9.33 3.83
C THR A 23 -10.38 -8.60 2.90
N HIS A 24 -9.96 -8.33 1.66
CA HIS A 24 -10.75 -7.54 0.70
C HIS A 24 -11.06 -6.11 1.18
N ASP A 25 -10.18 -5.50 1.98
CA ASP A 25 -10.28 -4.12 2.45
C ASP A 25 -9.55 -3.14 1.51
N TYR A 26 -10.25 -2.77 0.44
CA TYR A 26 -9.78 -1.80 -0.54
C TYR A 26 -9.80 -0.38 0.03
N VAL A 27 -8.61 0.13 0.34
CA VAL A 27 -8.40 1.50 0.82
C VAL A 27 -7.59 2.31 -0.19
N MET A 28 -7.92 3.58 -0.34
CA MET A 28 -7.30 4.48 -1.30
C MET A 28 -6.82 5.74 -0.59
N CYS A 29 -5.69 6.30 -1.01
CA CYS A 29 -5.23 7.57 -0.46
C CYS A 29 -6.16 8.72 -0.89
N LYS A 30 -6.12 9.84 -0.17
CA LYS A 30 -6.98 11.01 -0.40
C LYS A 30 -6.92 11.59 -1.82
N CYS A 31 -5.79 11.47 -2.52
CA CYS A 31 -5.67 11.98 -3.91
C CYS A 31 -6.07 10.93 -4.96
N GLY A 32 -6.32 9.70 -4.54
CA GLY A 32 -6.65 8.57 -5.39
C GLY A 32 -5.51 8.04 -6.24
N ALA A 33 -4.25 8.43 -5.95
CA ALA A 33 -3.11 8.00 -6.74
C ALA A 33 -2.73 6.55 -6.47
N ILE A 34 -2.94 6.05 -5.24
CA ILE A 34 -2.57 4.70 -4.81
C ILE A 34 -3.71 4.02 -4.06
N PHE A 35 -3.73 2.70 -4.10
CA PHE A 35 -4.62 1.87 -3.27
C PHE A 35 -3.87 0.70 -2.63
N LEU A 36 -4.46 0.16 -1.57
CA LEU A 36 -3.99 -1.00 -0.82
C LEU A 36 -5.17 -1.91 -0.48
N ASP A 37 -4.95 -3.23 -0.50
CA ASP A 37 -5.98 -4.24 -0.26
C ASP A 37 -5.37 -5.52 0.34
N GLY A 38 -6.20 -6.28 1.06
CA GLY A 38 -5.94 -7.65 1.51
C GLY A 38 -5.59 -7.85 2.97
N GLY A 39 -5.57 -6.78 3.77
CA GLY A 39 -5.38 -6.89 5.21
C GLY A 39 -4.07 -7.60 5.54
N LYS A 40 -4.15 -8.64 6.37
CA LYS A 40 -3.01 -9.49 6.76
C LYS A 40 -2.87 -10.76 5.91
N GLU A 41 -3.83 -11.04 5.04
CA GLU A 41 -3.88 -12.28 4.26
C GLU A 41 -3.07 -12.17 2.97
N TYR A 42 -3.14 -11.01 2.31
CA TYR A 42 -2.36 -10.70 1.13
C TYR A 42 -2.10 -9.20 1.03
N GLN A 43 -1.04 -8.79 0.34
CA GLN A 43 -0.74 -7.39 0.06
C GLN A 43 -0.93 -7.13 -1.43
N ARG A 44 -2.09 -6.58 -1.79
CA ARG A 44 -2.38 -6.09 -3.14
C ARG A 44 -2.32 -4.58 -3.14
N TYR A 45 -1.63 -4.00 -4.12
CA TYR A 45 -1.50 -2.56 -4.28
C TYR A 45 -1.46 -2.17 -5.75
N GLY A 46 -1.65 -0.89 -6.03
CA GLY A 46 -1.48 -0.33 -7.35
C GLY A 46 -1.55 1.19 -7.33
N TRP A 47 -1.31 1.81 -8.49
CA TRP A 47 -1.35 3.25 -8.66
C TRP A 47 -1.90 3.63 -10.04
N TRP A 48 -2.43 4.84 -10.15
CA TRP A 48 -2.95 5.37 -11.42
C TRP A 48 -1.88 6.16 -12.17
N PRO A 49 -1.43 5.73 -13.36
CA PRO A 49 -0.39 6.42 -14.14
C PRO A 49 -0.69 7.90 -14.40
N GLU A 50 -1.96 8.23 -14.65
CA GLU A 50 -2.43 9.60 -14.90
C GLU A 50 -2.22 10.54 -13.71
N LYS A 51 -2.34 10.01 -12.48
CA LYS A 51 -2.19 10.80 -11.24
C LYS A 51 -0.73 10.96 -10.80
N VAL A 52 0.19 10.21 -11.40
CA VAL A 52 1.58 10.12 -10.98
C VAL A 52 2.58 10.55 -12.05
N GLN A 53 2.09 11.03 -13.21
CA GLN A 53 2.91 11.58 -14.29
C GLN A 53 4.06 10.64 -14.73
N GLY A 54 3.81 9.32 -14.74
CA GLY A 54 4.81 8.33 -15.15
C GLY A 54 5.92 8.05 -14.14
N LYS A 55 5.80 8.52 -12.89
CA LYS A 55 6.73 8.15 -11.80
C LYS A 55 6.76 6.63 -11.59
N SER A 56 7.90 6.14 -11.13
CA SER A 56 8.06 4.73 -10.78
C SER A 56 7.35 4.37 -9.48
N ARG A 57 7.10 3.07 -9.26
CA ARG A 57 6.46 2.56 -8.01
C ARG A 57 7.12 3.12 -6.75
N ASP A 58 8.45 3.06 -6.68
CA ASP A 58 9.21 3.43 -5.47
C ASP A 58 9.19 4.95 -5.20
N GLU A 59 8.90 5.74 -6.22
CA GLU A 59 8.65 7.19 -6.09
C GLU A 59 7.23 7.52 -5.65
N ILE A 60 6.29 6.56 -5.72
CA ILE A 60 4.86 6.78 -5.49
C ILE A 60 4.38 6.13 -4.19
N ILE A 61 4.83 4.91 -3.92
CA ILE A 61 4.37 4.08 -2.82
C ILE A 61 5.53 3.82 -1.87
N ASP A 62 5.30 4.11 -0.59
CA ASP A 62 6.22 3.81 0.49
C ASP A 62 5.64 2.74 1.41
N PHE A 63 6.28 1.56 1.45
CA PHE A 63 5.91 0.46 2.34
C PHE A 63 6.75 0.41 3.62
N SER A 64 7.55 1.43 3.93
CA SER A 64 8.39 1.47 5.15
C SER A 64 7.60 1.34 6.46
N LEU A 65 6.29 1.58 6.42
CA LEU A 65 5.37 1.41 7.56
C LEU A 65 4.70 0.03 7.63
N SER A 66 4.87 -0.83 6.61
CA SER A 66 4.38 -2.21 6.64
C SER A 66 5.26 -3.08 7.53
N GLU A 67 4.63 -4.03 8.22
CA GLU A 67 5.31 -4.97 9.13
C GLU A 67 5.13 -6.40 8.61
N TYR A 68 6.23 -7.15 8.52
CA TYR A 68 6.25 -8.53 8.07
C TYR A 68 7.01 -9.41 9.07
N LYS A 69 6.53 -10.64 9.28
CA LYS A 69 7.20 -11.66 10.09
C LYS A 69 7.70 -12.78 9.17
N GLU A 70 8.93 -13.23 9.37
CA GLU A 70 9.41 -14.45 8.72
C GLU A 70 8.83 -15.67 9.44
N GLU A 71 8.25 -16.59 8.67
CA GLU A 71 7.87 -17.91 9.17
C GLU A 71 9.00 -18.88 8.86
N GLU A 72 9.54 -19.51 9.92
CA GLU A 72 10.53 -20.59 9.89
C GLU A 72 10.00 -21.86 9.23
#